data_AF-A0A8T1RWS9-F1
#
_entry.id   AF-A0A8T1RWS9-F1
#
_cell.length_a   1.000
_cell.length_b   1.000
_cell.length_c   1.000
_cell.angle_alpha   90.00
_cell.angle_beta   90.00
_cell.angle_gamma   90.00
#
_symmetry.space_group_name_H-M   'P 1'
#
loop_
_entity.id
_entity.type
_entity.pdbx_description
1 polymer ?
#
loop_
_entity_poly.entity_id
_entity_poly.type
_entity_poly.pdbx_seq_one_letter_code
_entity_poly.pdbx_strand_id
1 'polypeptide(L)'
;NMWAQQWNNIYDMMVPFPGKPNLDVTSAMVEQNWNATHMFRVSEEFFTSLGLLAMPPEFWEKSMLEKPADGREVVCHASAWDFYNRKDFRIKQCTTVTMEQLFTVHHEMGHVEYYLQYKDQPVTFRSGANPGFHEAIGDVMSLSVSTPGHLQKIGLLRQVTQDAGTSGAGRGQGGQGAAA
;
A
#
# COMPACT_ATOMS: atom_id res chain seq x y z
N ASN A 1 -4.94 -10.34 13.59
CA ASN A 1 -5.62 -11.11 12.51
C ASN A 1 -5.61 -12.60 12.86
N MET A 2 -6.18 -13.50 12.03
CA MET A 2 -6.35 -14.93 12.32
C MET A 2 -5.07 -15.65 12.78
N TRP A 3 -3.91 -15.26 12.24
CA TRP A 3 -2.60 -15.87 12.56
C TRP A 3 -1.72 -15.02 13.49
N ALA A 4 -2.25 -13.92 14.03
CA ALA A 4 -1.51 -12.94 14.85
C ALA A 4 -0.22 -12.38 14.21
N GLN A 5 -0.06 -12.51 12.89
CA GLN A 5 1.13 -12.04 12.15
C GLN A 5 1.19 -10.51 12.02
N GLN A 6 0.05 -9.83 12.18
CA GLN A 6 -0.05 -8.36 12.18
C GLN A 6 -1.13 -7.91 13.19
N TRP A 7 -0.87 -6.77 13.83
CA TRP A 7 -1.67 -6.19 14.92
C TRP A 7 -2.28 -4.83 14.57
N ASN A 8 -2.28 -4.44 13.28
CA ASN A 8 -2.88 -3.19 12.78
C ASN A 8 -4.37 -3.07 13.14
N ASN A 9 -5.12 -4.18 13.11
CA ASN A 9 -6.57 -4.20 13.36
C ASN A 9 -6.97 -3.97 14.83
N ILE A 10 -6.01 -3.81 15.73
CA ILE A 10 -6.24 -3.47 17.14
C ILE A 10 -5.63 -2.11 17.51
N TYR A 11 -5.32 -1.28 16.50
CA TYR A 11 -4.69 0.02 16.70
C TYR A 11 -5.52 0.97 17.57
N ASP A 12 -6.84 0.94 17.42
CA ASP A 12 -7.80 1.71 18.22
C ASP A 12 -7.69 1.44 19.73
N MET A 13 -7.41 0.20 20.13
CA MET A 13 -7.20 -0.19 21.52
C MET A 13 -5.81 0.20 22.07
N MET A 14 -4.85 0.44 21.19
CA MET A 14 -3.44 0.67 21.55
C MET A 14 -2.96 2.09 21.23
N VAL A 15 -3.85 2.98 20.79
CA VAL A 15 -3.47 4.32 20.34
C VAL A 15 -2.79 5.10 21.47
N PRO A 16 -1.51 5.51 21.30
CA PRO A 16 -0.77 6.17 22.38
C PRO A 16 -1.34 7.55 22.75
N PHE A 17 -1.96 8.24 21.77
CA PHE A 17 -2.52 9.58 21.93
C PHE A 17 -3.96 9.63 21.40
N PRO A 18 -4.97 9.24 22.20
CA PRO A 18 -6.37 9.15 21.75
C PRO A 18 -6.98 10.46 21.25
N GLY A 19 -6.40 11.61 21.62
CA GLY A 19 -6.84 12.93 21.17
C GLY A 19 -6.30 13.34 19.80
N LYS A 20 -5.52 12.49 19.13
CA LYS A 20 -4.99 12.73 17.77
C LYS A 20 -5.85 12.01 16.72
N PRO A 21 -5.84 12.49 15.46
CA PRO A 21 -6.60 11.85 14.38
C PRO A 21 -6.20 10.38 14.19
N ASN A 22 -7.19 9.50 13.99
CA ASN A 22 -6.94 8.13 13.59
C ASN A 22 -6.36 8.12 12.17
N LEU A 23 -5.35 7.27 11.93
CA LEU A 23 -4.70 7.10 10.64
C LEU A 23 -5.38 6.06 9.75
N ASP A 24 -6.34 5.28 10.29
CA ASP A 24 -7.14 4.37 9.48
C ASP A 24 -8.10 5.14 8.56
N VAL A 25 -7.88 5.02 7.26
CA VAL A 25 -8.66 5.70 6.20
C VAL A 25 -9.80 4.86 5.65
N THR A 26 -10.05 3.66 6.19
CA THR A 26 -11.09 2.75 5.69
C THR A 26 -12.47 3.42 5.62
N SER A 27 -12.87 4.14 6.67
CA SER A 27 -14.15 4.87 6.67
C SER A 27 -14.21 5.94 5.59
N ALA A 28 -13.11 6.67 5.35
CA ALA A 28 -13.04 7.68 4.31
C ALA A 28 -13.16 7.06 2.91
N MET A 29 -12.54 5.90 2.66
CA MET A 29 -12.67 5.17 1.40
C MET A 29 -14.13 4.76 1.14
N VAL A 30 -14.81 4.24 2.17
CA VAL A 30 -16.24 3.85 2.08
C VAL A 30 -17.14 5.07 1.84
N GLU A 31 -16.95 6.16 2.60
CA GLU A 31 -17.69 7.42 2.43
C GLU A 31 -17.53 8.03 1.02
N GLN A 32 -16.37 7.83 0.41
CA GLN A 32 -16.06 8.27 -0.95
C GLN A 32 -16.49 7.26 -2.03
N ASN A 33 -17.15 6.16 -1.68
CA ASN A 33 -17.58 5.10 -2.60
C ASN A 33 -16.42 4.47 -3.40
N TRP A 34 -15.26 4.27 -2.77
CA TRP A 34 -14.17 3.53 -3.38
C TRP A 34 -14.62 2.08 -3.66
N ASN A 35 -14.08 1.50 -4.74
CA ASN A 35 -14.25 0.09 -5.10
C ASN A 35 -12.88 -0.51 -5.44
N ALA A 36 -12.81 -1.84 -5.66
CA ALA A 36 -11.55 -2.49 -5.94
C ALA A 36 -10.85 -1.90 -7.16
N THR A 37 -11.59 -1.70 -8.27
CA THR A 37 -11.01 -1.11 -9.50
C THR A 37 -10.35 0.23 -9.23
N HIS A 38 -10.98 1.10 -8.44
CA HIS A 38 -10.40 2.39 -8.07
C HIS A 38 -9.13 2.24 -7.23
N MET A 39 -9.09 1.30 -6.28
CA MET A 39 -7.88 1.01 -5.49
C MET A 39 -6.71 0.58 -6.39
N PHE A 40 -6.96 -0.28 -7.39
CA PHE A 40 -5.93 -0.68 -8.36
C PHE A 40 -5.51 0.49 -9.28
N ARG A 41 -6.43 1.38 -9.65
CA ARG A 41 -6.09 2.57 -10.48
C ARG A 41 -5.24 3.57 -9.72
N VAL A 42 -5.56 3.85 -8.45
CA VAL A 42 -4.73 4.68 -7.57
C VAL A 42 -3.31 4.10 -7.45
N SER A 43 -3.20 2.78 -7.35
CA SER A 43 -1.91 2.09 -7.35
C SER A 43 -1.17 2.23 -8.69
N GLU A 44 -1.84 2.03 -9.84
CA GLU A 44 -1.26 2.29 -11.16
C GLU A 44 -0.75 3.74 -11.31
N GLU A 45 -1.52 4.72 -10.84
CA GLU A 45 -1.11 6.14 -10.83
C GLU A 45 0.14 6.36 -9.97
N PHE A 46 0.25 5.68 -8.82
CA PHE A 46 1.45 5.74 -8.00
C PHE A 46 2.68 5.23 -8.76
N PHE A 47 2.61 4.03 -9.35
CA PHE A 47 3.73 3.46 -10.11
C PHE A 47 4.11 4.31 -11.33
N THR A 48 3.13 4.75 -12.11
CA THR A 48 3.38 5.61 -13.28
C THR A 48 3.90 6.99 -12.89
N SER A 49 3.57 7.52 -11.71
CA SER A 49 4.16 8.77 -11.19
C SER A 49 5.67 8.67 -10.93
N LEU A 50 6.19 7.45 -10.71
CA LEU A 50 7.63 7.16 -10.60
C LEU A 50 8.31 6.94 -11.96
N GLY A 51 7.56 7.03 -13.06
CA GLY A 51 8.04 6.71 -14.40
C GLY A 51 8.10 5.21 -14.71
N LEU A 52 7.45 4.37 -13.90
CA LEU A 52 7.30 2.94 -14.14
C LEU A 52 6.17 2.68 -15.15
N LEU A 53 5.94 1.41 -15.49
CA LEU A 53 5.03 1.03 -16.56
C LEU A 53 3.56 1.18 -16.10
N ALA A 54 2.66 1.38 -17.06
CA ALA A 54 1.24 1.25 -16.80
C ALA A 54 0.84 -0.23 -16.91
N MET A 55 -0.23 -0.63 -16.23
CA MET A 55 -0.71 -2.01 -16.35
C MET A 55 -1.25 -2.25 -17.76
N PRO A 56 -0.87 -3.35 -18.42
CA PRO A 56 -1.32 -3.63 -19.79
C PRO A 56 -2.84 -3.85 -19.85
N PRO A 57 -3.50 -3.65 -21.00
CA PRO A 57 -4.94 -3.88 -21.14
C PRO A 57 -5.38 -5.29 -20.67
N GLU A 58 -4.58 -6.32 -20.98
CA GLU A 58 -4.85 -7.69 -20.57
C GLU A 58 -4.90 -7.88 -19.05
N PHE A 59 -4.15 -7.07 -18.28
CA PHE A 59 -4.21 -7.11 -16.82
C PHE A 59 -5.61 -6.74 -16.32
N TRP A 60 -6.17 -5.65 -16.84
CA TRP A 60 -7.49 -5.16 -16.44
C TRP A 60 -8.62 -6.08 -16.93
N GLU A 61 -8.48 -6.62 -18.13
CA GLU A 61 -9.47 -7.52 -18.72
C GLU A 61 -9.55 -8.87 -18.00
N LYS A 62 -8.42 -9.39 -17.51
CA LYS A 62 -8.31 -10.81 -17.12
C LYS A 62 -8.01 -11.05 -15.64
N SER A 63 -7.66 -10.02 -14.87
CA SER A 63 -7.41 -10.16 -13.44
C SER A 63 -8.71 -10.39 -12.66
N MET A 64 -8.62 -11.12 -11.55
CA MET A 64 -9.71 -11.28 -10.59
C MET A 64 -9.46 -10.29 -9.45
N LEU A 65 -10.02 -9.09 -9.58
CA LEU A 65 -9.81 -8.00 -8.61
C LEU A 65 -10.83 -8.02 -7.46
N GLU A 66 -11.93 -8.77 -7.62
CA GLU A 66 -12.97 -8.96 -6.61
C GLU A 66 -13.37 -10.43 -6.56
N LYS A 67 -13.96 -10.86 -5.43
CA LYS A 67 -14.52 -12.20 -5.34
C LYS A 67 -15.73 -12.30 -6.29
N PRO A 68 -15.78 -13.28 -7.21
CA PRO A 68 -16.92 -13.48 -8.09
C PRO A 68 -18.22 -13.72 -7.30
N ALA A 69 -19.31 -13.08 -7.72
CA ALA A 69 -20.62 -13.17 -7.08
C ALA A 69 -21.48 -14.35 -7.57
N ASP A 70 -20.98 -15.13 -8.54
CA ASP A 70 -21.66 -16.27 -9.17
C ASP A 70 -21.62 -17.55 -8.32
N GLY A 71 -21.14 -17.47 -7.08
CA GLY A 71 -21.07 -18.59 -6.13
C GLY A 71 -19.93 -19.57 -6.40
N ARG A 72 -19.01 -19.25 -7.33
CA ARG A 72 -17.85 -20.12 -7.59
C ARG A 72 -16.84 -20.08 -6.44
N GLU A 73 -16.21 -21.21 -6.20
CA GLU A 73 -15.12 -21.33 -5.24
C GLU A 73 -13.82 -20.77 -5.84
N VAL A 74 -13.10 -19.95 -5.06
CA VAL A 74 -11.83 -19.33 -5.46
C VAL A 74 -10.86 -19.26 -4.29
N VAL A 75 -9.56 -19.27 -4.59
CA VAL A 75 -8.52 -19.01 -3.59
C VAL A 75 -8.36 -17.51 -3.41
N CYS A 76 -8.82 -16.97 -2.28
CA CYS A 76 -8.83 -15.53 -2.03
C CYS A 76 -7.50 -14.92 -1.59
N HIS A 77 -6.52 -15.72 -1.15
CA HIS A 77 -5.20 -15.20 -0.80
C HIS A 77 -4.59 -14.47 -2.00
N ALA A 78 -4.20 -13.21 -1.80
CA ALA A 78 -3.70 -12.35 -2.87
C ALA A 78 -2.47 -12.98 -3.54
N SER A 79 -2.36 -12.80 -4.85
CA SER A 79 -1.16 -13.17 -5.60
C SER A 79 -1.13 -12.52 -6.98
N ALA A 80 0.08 -12.19 -7.41
CA ALA A 80 0.42 -11.78 -8.76
C ALA A 80 0.92 -12.97 -9.61
N TRP A 81 0.68 -12.91 -10.93
CA TRP A 81 0.96 -14.00 -11.86
C TRP A 81 1.60 -13.49 -13.15
N ASP A 82 2.77 -14.03 -13.51
CA ASP A 82 3.36 -13.96 -14.86
C ASP A 82 3.00 -15.24 -15.63
N PHE A 83 2.37 -15.10 -16.80
CA PHE A 83 2.02 -16.23 -17.67
C PHE A 83 3.14 -16.59 -18.66
N TYR A 84 4.34 -16.02 -18.49
CA TYR A 84 5.57 -16.27 -19.22
C TYR A 84 5.54 -15.98 -20.73
N ASN A 85 4.44 -15.42 -21.24
CA ASN A 85 4.27 -15.06 -22.64
C ASN A 85 4.61 -13.58 -22.95
N ARG A 86 5.13 -12.84 -21.95
CA ARG A 86 5.55 -11.42 -22.03
C ARG A 86 4.40 -10.41 -22.20
N LYS A 87 3.15 -10.85 -22.12
CA LYS A 87 1.97 -10.01 -22.37
C LYS A 87 0.95 -10.11 -21.26
N ASP A 88 0.74 -11.32 -20.74
CA ASP A 88 -0.33 -11.65 -19.83
C ASP A 88 0.20 -11.71 -18.40
N PHE A 89 -0.15 -10.68 -17.63
CA PHE A 89 0.19 -10.52 -16.22
C PHE A 89 -1.09 -10.21 -15.47
N ARG A 90 -1.33 -10.87 -14.33
CA ARG A 90 -2.61 -10.79 -13.64
C ARG A 90 -2.45 -10.75 -12.14
N ILE A 91 -3.46 -10.21 -11.47
CA ILE A 91 -3.65 -10.35 -10.03
C ILE A 91 -4.92 -11.16 -9.76
N LYS A 92 -4.86 -11.97 -8.70
CA LYS A 92 -6.00 -12.69 -8.14
C LYS A 92 -6.15 -12.34 -6.67
N GLN A 93 -7.05 -11.42 -6.35
CA GLN A 93 -7.29 -10.90 -5.01
C GLN A 93 -8.79 -10.73 -4.76
N CYS A 94 -9.30 -11.22 -3.62
CA CYS A 94 -10.67 -10.94 -3.18
C CYS A 94 -10.69 -9.60 -2.44
N THR A 95 -10.49 -8.51 -3.18
CA THR A 95 -10.28 -7.17 -2.60
C THR A 95 -11.53 -6.69 -1.86
N THR A 96 -11.34 -6.22 -0.63
CA THR A 96 -12.35 -5.49 0.13
C THR A 96 -11.89 -4.04 0.30
N VAL A 97 -12.84 -3.12 0.45
CA VAL A 97 -12.54 -1.68 0.54
C VAL A 97 -12.07 -1.35 1.95
N THR A 98 -10.79 -1.57 2.22
CA THR A 98 -10.12 -1.24 3.48
C THR A 98 -8.72 -0.68 3.23
N MET A 99 -8.18 0.06 4.19
CA MET A 99 -6.80 0.55 4.14
C MET A 99 -5.79 -0.60 4.05
N GLU A 100 -6.00 -1.69 4.80
CA GLU A 100 -5.16 -2.89 4.75
C GLU A 100 -5.12 -3.46 3.32
N GLN A 101 -6.27 -3.56 2.65
CA GLN A 101 -6.33 -4.06 1.29
C GLN A 101 -5.75 -3.06 0.28
N LEU A 102 -5.83 -1.75 0.50
CA LEU A 102 -5.18 -0.76 -0.36
C LEU A 102 -3.66 -0.98 -0.37
N PHE A 103 -3.07 -1.31 0.78
CA PHE A 103 -1.66 -1.65 0.89
C PHE A 103 -1.33 -2.97 0.22
N THR A 104 -2.17 -3.99 0.38
CA THR A 104 -2.03 -5.26 -0.37
C THR A 104 -2.08 -5.04 -1.88
N VAL A 105 -2.99 -4.20 -2.38
CA VAL A 105 -3.05 -3.87 -3.82
C VAL A 105 -1.72 -3.30 -4.34
N HIS A 106 -1.10 -2.39 -3.60
CA HIS A 106 0.22 -1.84 -3.98
C HIS A 106 1.33 -2.89 -3.92
N HIS A 107 1.29 -3.78 -2.92
CA HIS A 107 2.23 -4.89 -2.81
C HIS A 107 2.14 -5.80 -4.05
N GLU A 108 0.93 -6.27 -4.39
CA GLU A 108 0.73 -7.17 -5.53
C GLU A 108 1.04 -6.50 -6.88
N MET A 109 0.72 -5.21 -7.03
CA MET A 109 1.11 -4.46 -8.23
C MET A 109 2.62 -4.25 -8.33
N GLY A 110 3.34 -4.22 -7.20
CA GLY A 110 4.80 -4.24 -7.19
C GLY A 110 5.38 -5.52 -7.81
N HIS A 111 4.77 -6.67 -7.55
CA HIS A 111 5.13 -7.93 -8.22
C HIS A 111 4.90 -7.84 -9.74
N VAL A 112 3.74 -7.32 -10.16
CA VAL A 112 3.43 -7.15 -11.60
C VAL A 112 4.40 -6.19 -12.28
N GLU A 113 4.71 -5.06 -11.66
CA GLU A 113 5.74 -4.15 -12.17
C GLU A 113 7.07 -4.86 -12.35
N TYR A 114 7.48 -5.65 -11.35
CA TYR A 114 8.71 -6.41 -11.48
C TYR A 114 8.65 -7.32 -12.72
N TYR A 115 7.56 -8.07 -12.91
CA TYR A 115 7.35 -8.93 -14.08
C TYR A 115 7.49 -8.17 -15.40
N LEU A 116 6.88 -7.00 -15.48
CA LEU A 116 6.93 -6.13 -16.67
C LEU A 116 8.36 -5.69 -16.99
N GLN A 117 9.18 -5.38 -15.97
CA GLN A 117 10.57 -4.92 -16.15
C GLN A 117 11.50 -6.01 -16.70
N TYR A 118 11.35 -7.27 -16.27
CA TYR A 118 12.21 -8.37 -16.73
C TYR A 118 11.58 -9.27 -17.80
N LYS A 119 10.39 -8.94 -18.32
CA LYS A 119 9.65 -9.76 -19.31
C LYS A 119 10.43 -10.09 -20.59
N ASP A 120 11.49 -9.35 -20.92
CA ASP A 120 12.30 -9.58 -22.11
C ASP A 120 13.57 -10.41 -21.85
N GLN A 121 13.87 -10.71 -20.58
CA GLN A 121 14.92 -11.67 -20.22
C GLN A 121 14.55 -13.11 -20.68
N PRO A 122 15.53 -14.00 -20.88
CA PRO A 122 15.27 -15.43 -21.04
C PRO A 122 14.45 -15.96 -19.86
N VAL A 123 13.51 -16.87 -20.09
CA VAL A 123 12.54 -17.34 -19.08
C VAL A 123 13.20 -17.81 -17.78
N THR A 124 14.36 -18.45 -17.86
CA THR A 124 15.13 -18.94 -16.71
C THR A 124 15.68 -17.82 -15.82
N PHE A 125 15.81 -16.60 -16.35
CA PHE A 125 16.26 -15.40 -15.63
C PHE A 125 15.11 -14.45 -15.27
N ARG A 126 13.85 -14.88 -15.45
CA ARG A 126 12.65 -14.11 -15.11
C ARG A 126 12.24 -14.31 -13.66
N SER A 127 13.13 -13.94 -12.76
CA SER A 127 12.92 -13.99 -11.32
C SER A 127 13.69 -12.83 -10.68
N GLY A 128 13.36 -12.51 -9.43
CA GLY A 128 14.10 -11.54 -8.65
C GLY A 128 15.51 -12.06 -8.40
N ALA A 129 16.42 -11.15 -8.07
CA ALA A 129 17.80 -11.51 -7.71
C ALA A 129 17.86 -12.61 -6.63
N ASN A 130 16.89 -12.58 -5.72
CA ASN A 130 16.49 -13.69 -4.86
C ASN A 130 15.00 -13.48 -4.48
N PRO A 131 14.32 -14.47 -3.85
CA PRO A 131 12.90 -14.34 -3.51
C PRO A 131 12.59 -13.14 -2.60
N GLY A 132 13.51 -12.72 -1.75
CA GLY A 132 13.32 -11.54 -0.89
C GLY A 132 13.23 -10.22 -1.66
N PHE A 133 13.86 -10.12 -2.84
CA PHE A 133 13.72 -8.93 -3.68
C PHE A 133 12.31 -8.80 -4.26
N HIS A 134 11.64 -9.91 -4.58
CA HIS A 134 10.26 -9.88 -5.08
C HIS A 134 9.33 -9.26 -4.03
N GLU A 135 9.36 -9.78 -2.82
CA GLU A 135 8.54 -9.28 -1.71
C GLU A 135 8.89 -7.84 -1.33
N ALA A 136 10.18 -7.49 -1.31
CA ALA A 136 10.63 -6.16 -0.91
C ALA A 136 10.15 -5.04 -1.84
N ILE A 137 10.03 -5.30 -3.15
CA ILE A 137 9.53 -4.28 -4.09
C ILE A 137 8.08 -3.93 -3.77
N GLY A 138 7.22 -4.93 -3.55
CA GLY A 138 5.83 -4.69 -3.16
C GLY A 138 5.74 -3.88 -1.85
N ASP A 139 6.51 -4.29 -0.84
CA ASP A 139 6.49 -3.66 0.48
C ASP A 139 7.02 -2.22 0.47
N VAL A 140 8.08 -1.92 -0.29
CA VAL A 140 8.64 -0.56 -0.38
C VAL A 140 7.63 0.43 -0.95
N MET A 141 6.83 0.00 -1.92
CA MET A 141 5.78 0.83 -2.51
C MET A 141 4.64 1.06 -1.53
N SER A 142 4.19 -0.02 -0.86
CA SER A 142 3.20 0.02 0.21
C SER A 142 3.61 0.97 1.36
N LEU A 143 4.89 0.97 1.76
CA LEU A 143 5.42 1.87 2.78
C LEU A 143 5.22 3.35 2.41
N SER A 144 5.52 3.72 1.16
CA SER A 144 5.36 5.11 0.68
C SER A 144 3.90 5.56 0.70
N VAL A 145 3.00 4.66 0.30
CA VAL A 145 1.55 4.89 0.24
C VAL A 145 0.94 5.00 1.63
N SER A 146 1.49 4.28 2.61
CA SER A 146 1.03 4.30 4.00
C SER A 146 1.29 5.61 4.74
N THR A 147 2.10 6.52 4.17
CA THR A 147 2.44 7.78 4.83
C THR A 147 1.24 8.73 4.89
N PRO A 148 1.03 9.46 6.01
CA PRO A 148 -0.05 10.43 6.11
C PRO A 148 -0.01 11.49 5.01
N GLY A 149 1.20 11.90 4.58
CA GLY A 149 1.39 12.84 3.48
C GLY A 149 0.92 12.30 2.14
N HIS A 150 1.11 11.02 1.85
CA HIS A 150 0.56 10.40 0.64
C HIS A 150 -0.95 10.24 0.74
N LEU A 151 -1.46 9.71 1.85
CA LEU A 151 -2.91 9.55 2.08
C LEU A 151 -3.67 10.88 1.98
N GLN A 152 -3.05 11.99 2.38
CA GLN A 152 -3.61 13.34 2.16
C GLN A 152 -3.63 13.73 0.68
N LYS A 153 -2.56 13.47 -0.07
CA LYS A 153 -2.48 13.78 -1.51
C LYS A 153 -3.54 13.05 -2.32
N ILE A 154 -3.87 11.82 -1.95
CA ILE A 154 -4.94 11.02 -2.59
C ILE A 154 -6.33 11.27 -1.98
N GLY A 155 -6.47 12.29 -1.12
CA GLY A 155 -7.77 12.74 -0.60
C GLY A 155 -8.38 11.87 0.51
N LEU A 156 -7.63 10.91 1.06
CA LEU A 156 -8.10 10.03 2.15
C LEU A 156 -7.88 10.61 3.55
N LEU A 157 -6.99 11.60 3.69
CA LEU A 157 -6.80 12.38 4.93
C LEU A 157 -6.98 13.88 4.70
N ARG A 158 -7.74 14.57 5.57
CA ARG A 158 -7.96 16.02 5.46
C ARG A 158 -6.80 16.86 6.00
N GLN A 159 -6.19 16.46 7.12
CA GLN A 159 -5.11 17.20 7.76
C GLN A 159 -4.00 16.26 8.22
N VAL A 160 -2.76 16.59 7.86
CA VAL A 160 -1.57 15.99 8.43
C VAL A 160 -1.09 16.91 9.55
N THR A 161 -1.38 16.57 10.80
CA THR A 161 -0.79 17.27 11.95
C THR A 161 0.65 16.80 12.11
N GLN A 162 1.62 17.64 11.73
CA GLN A 162 2.99 17.48 12.19
C GLN A 162 3.07 18.03 13.61
N ASP A 163 3.37 17.18 14.58
CA ASP A 163 3.67 17.64 15.93
C ASP A 163 5.01 18.38 15.89
N ALA A 164 5.01 19.65 16.30
CA ALA A 164 6.24 20.36 16.60
C ALA A 164 6.87 19.65 17.80
N GLY A 165 7.86 18.78 17.54
CA GLY A 165 8.51 17.99 18.57
C GLY A 165 9.03 18.91 19.67
N THR A 166 8.47 18.77 20.88
CA THR A 166 9.15 19.22 22.09
C THR A 166 10.31 18.24 22.30
N SER A 167 11.43 18.51 21.63
CA SER A 167 12.71 17.95 22.04
C SER A 167 12.89 18.32 23.51
N GLY A 168 12.77 17.32 24.38
CA GLY A 168 13.04 17.44 25.80
C GLY A 168 14.49 17.80 26.04
N ALA A 169 14.82 19.09 25.94
CA ALA A 169 15.99 19.67 26.58
C ALA A 169 15.48 20.41 27.82
N GLY A 170 15.16 19.64 28.86
CA GLY A 170 15.19 20.15 30.22
C GLY A 170 16.63 20.57 30.55
N ARG A 171 16.99 21.81 30.26
CA ARG A 171 18.05 22.51 30.98
C ARG A 171 17.39 23.63 31.77
N GLY A 172 17.55 23.50 33.08
CA GLY A 172 16.82 24.25 34.08
C GLY A 172 16.98 25.76 33.97
N GLN A 173 16.01 26.41 34.60
CA GLN A 173 16.16 27.75 35.12
C GLN A 173 17.50 27.85 35.87
N GLY A 174 18.37 28.73 35.38
CA GLY A 174 19.55 29.21 36.07
C GLY A 174 19.60 30.72 35.87
N GLY A 175 19.01 31.46 36.80
CA GLY A 175 19.17 32.91 36.85
C GLY A 175 20.62 33.28 37.18
N GLN A 176 21.12 34.30 36.48
CA GLN A 176 22.27 35.17 36.75
C GLN A 176 22.28 36.09 35.52
N GLY A 177 22.36 37.41 35.56
CA GLY A 177 22.75 38.40 36.56
C GLY A 177 23.01 39.67 35.73
N ALA A 178 22.73 40.83 36.31
CA ALA A 178 22.91 42.14 35.68
C ALA A 178 24.38 42.49 35.36
N ALA A 179 24.52 43.60 34.62
CA ALA A 179 25.72 44.38 34.24
C ALA A 179 26.36 43.95 32.90
N ALA A 180 26.66 44.83 31.95
CA ALA A 180 26.76 46.29 31.92
C ALA A 180 26.32 46.85 30.55
#